data_AF-A0A6N3EQD9-F1
#
_entry.id   AF-A0A6N3EQD9-F1
#
_cell.length_a   1.000
_cell.length_b   1.000
_cell.length_c   1.000
_cell.angle_alpha   90.00
_cell.angle_beta   90.00
_cell.angle_gamma   90.00
#
_symmetry.space_group_name_H-M   'P 1'
#
loop_
_entity.id
_entity.type
_entity.pdbx_description
1 polymer ?
#
loop_
_entity_poly.entity_id
_entity_poly.type
_entity_poly.pdbx_seq_one_letter_code
_entity_poly.pdbx_strand_id
1 'polypeptide(L)'
;MWKVLVLKWDSLILSLVSIIYGVQLLLYPDILQSYKVYRLIDGMFDQKLISLTFVILGVMKLLGVVWNKKVLKRFSLTTLSFLWMVFAISFLISPPANTVWIFSLAMALLAFGIALKEG
;
A
#
# COMPACT_ATOMS: atom_id res chain seq x y z
N MET A 1 -13.87 -3.70 -21.70
CA MET A 1 -12.76 -3.76 -20.72
C MET A 1 -11.79 -2.58 -20.82
N TRP A 2 -11.32 -2.19 -22.02
CA TRP A 2 -10.36 -1.08 -22.21
C TRP A 2 -10.80 0.26 -21.57
N LYS A 3 -12.06 0.68 -21.76
CA LYS A 3 -12.60 1.90 -21.12
C LYS A 3 -12.56 1.84 -19.59
N VAL A 4 -12.83 0.68 -18.99
CA VAL A 4 -12.78 0.50 -17.52
C VAL A 4 -11.33 0.56 -17.02
N LEU A 5 -10.39 -0.03 -17.75
CA LEU A 5 -8.96 0.01 -17.43
C LEU A 5 -8.41 1.44 -17.45
N VAL A 6 -8.76 2.22 -18.48
CA VAL A 6 -8.33 3.62 -18.61
C VAL A 6 -9.00 4.52 -17.57
N LEU A 7 -10.29 4.33 -17.30
CA LEU A 7 -11.03 5.14 -16.32
C LEU A 7 -10.66 4.85 -14.86
N LYS A 8 -10.12 3.66 -14.57
CA LYS A 8 -9.72 3.19 -13.22
C LYS A 8 -8.21 2.99 -13.10
N TRP A 9 -7.44 3.61 -13.99
CA TRP A 9 -6.00 3.42 -14.10
C TRP A 9 -5.24 3.69 -12.80
N ASP A 10 -5.64 4.75 -12.09
CA ASP A 10 -5.11 5.10 -10.76
C ASP A 10 -5.33 3.98 -9.72
N SER A 11 -6.53 3.42 -9.67
CA SER A 11 -6.86 2.30 -8.79
C SER A 11 -6.11 1.01 -9.13
N LEU A 12 -5.83 0.79 -10.42
CA LEU A 12 -5.04 -0.35 -10.88
C LEU A 12 -3.57 -0.18 -10.49
N ILE A 13 -3.00 1.02 -10.68
CA ILE A 13 -1.64 1.33 -10.22
C ILE A 13 -1.51 1.11 -8.72
N LEU A 14 -2.41 1.69 -7.92
CA LEU A 14 -2.37 1.53 -6.46
C LEU A 14 -2.38 0.05 -6.06
N SER A 15 -3.25 -0.74 -6.69
CA SER A 15 -3.37 -2.16 -6.42
C SER A 15 -2.10 -2.94 -6.79
N LEU A 16 -1.63 -2.81 -8.04
CA LEU A 16 -0.47 -3.53 -8.55
C LEU A 16 0.80 -3.18 -7.77
N VAL A 17 1.02 -1.88 -7.52
CA VAL A 17 2.18 -1.41 -6.77
C VAL A 17 2.14 -1.92 -5.33
N SER A 18 0.98 -1.95 -4.69
CA SER A 18 0.82 -2.52 -3.34
C SER A 18 1.12 -4.02 -3.30
N ILE A 19 0.69 -4.78 -4.32
CA ILE A 19 1.01 -6.21 -4.43
C ILE A 19 2.51 -6.40 -4.61
N ILE A 20 3.12 -5.71 -5.57
CA ILE A 20 4.57 -5.83 -5.86
C ILE A 20 5.38 -5.44 -4.62
N TYR A 21 5.00 -4.36 -3.95
CA TYR A 21 5.66 -3.90 -2.73
C TYR A 21 5.55 -4.95 -1.61
N GLY A 22 4.36 -5.50 -1.37
CA GLY A 22 4.16 -6.56 -0.38
C GLY A 22 4.94 -7.83 -0.69
N VAL A 23 5.00 -8.25 -1.97
CA VAL A 23 5.83 -9.39 -2.41
C VAL A 23 7.31 -9.10 -2.19
N GLN A 24 7.78 -7.89 -2.53
CA GLN A 24 9.17 -7.50 -2.34
C GLN A 24 9.55 -7.55 -0.85
N LEU A 25 8.66 -7.13 0.05
CA LEU A 25 8.89 -7.20 1.50
C LEU A 25 8.93 -8.64 2.03
N LEU A 26 8.20 -9.58 1.40
CA LEU A 26 8.29 -11.01 1.73
C LEU A 26 9.63 -11.62 1.30
N LEU A 27 10.12 -11.24 0.11
CA LEU A 27 11.36 -11.78 -0.45
C LEU A 27 12.60 -11.16 0.19
N TYR A 28 12.54 -9.88 0.55
CA TYR A 28 13.66 -9.11 1.08
C TYR A 28 13.30 -8.50 2.42
N PRO A 29 13.19 -9.34 3.48
CA PRO A 29 12.72 -8.87 4.76
C PRO A 29 13.67 -7.85 5.41
N ASP A 30 14.95 -7.90 5.05
CA ASP A 30 15.97 -7.02 5.59
C ASP A 30 15.69 -5.53 5.30
N ILE A 31 14.85 -5.19 4.32
CA ILE A 31 14.45 -3.80 4.04
C ILE A 31 13.89 -3.14 5.30
N LEU A 32 12.93 -3.77 5.96
CA LEU A 32 12.27 -3.17 7.12
C LEU A 32 13.13 -3.23 8.39
N GLN A 33 14.05 -4.19 8.47
CA GLN A 33 15.02 -4.30 9.56
C GLN A 33 16.15 -3.27 9.43
N SER A 34 16.66 -3.07 8.21
CA SER A 34 17.77 -2.15 7.89
C SER A 34 17.43 -0.71 8.22
N TYR A 35 16.18 -0.31 8.01
CA TYR A 35 15.71 1.04 8.34
C TYR A 35 15.24 1.19 9.78
N LYS A 36 15.33 0.16 10.63
CA LYS A 36 14.78 0.18 12.00
C LYS A 36 13.32 0.66 12.07
N VAL A 37 12.57 0.53 10.97
CA VAL A 37 11.14 0.86 10.91
C VAL A 37 10.39 0.07 11.96
N TYR A 38 10.83 -1.17 12.20
CA TYR A 38 10.34 -2.02 13.27
C TYR A 38 10.55 -1.46 14.66
N ARG A 39 11.66 -0.78 14.98
CA ARG A 39 11.90 -0.30 16.35
C ARG A 39 10.85 0.70 16.84
N LEU A 40 10.15 1.37 15.92
CA LEU A 40 9.03 2.28 16.23
C LEU A 40 7.68 1.55 16.31
N ILE A 41 7.58 0.34 15.77
CA ILE A 41 6.36 -0.47 15.66
C ILE A 41 6.54 -1.83 16.41
N ASP A 42 7.60 -1.98 17.22
CA ASP A 42 8.27 -3.25 17.59
C ASP A 42 7.50 -4.17 18.55
N GLY A 43 6.20 -3.98 18.69
CA GLY A 43 5.30 -4.89 19.41
C GLY A 43 3.98 -5.17 18.70
N MET A 44 3.67 -4.48 17.60
CA MET A 44 2.33 -4.52 17.00
C MET A 44 2.26 -5.22 15.64
N PHE A 45 3.36 -5.37 14.91
CA PHE A 45 3.32 -5.87 13.54
C PHE A 45 4.51 -6.75 13.16
N ASP A 46 4.26 -8.06 13.02
CA ASP A 46 5.20 -9.00 12.39
C ASP A 46 5.40 -8.61 10.91
N GLN A 47 6.64 -8.71 10.45
CA GLN A 47 7.01 -8.48 9.07
C GLN A 47 6.24 -9.27 8.03
N LYS A 48 6.07 -10.56 8.28
CA LYS A 48 5.32 -11.41 7.37
C LYS A 48 3.86 -10.95 7.32
N LEU A 49 3.30 -10.53 8.44
CA LEU A 49 1.92 -10.02 8.51
C LEU A 49 1.74 -8.71 7.74
N ILE A 50 2.66 -7.74 7.89
CA ILE A 50 2.64 -6.49 7.11
C ILE A 50 2.69 -6.79 5.61
N SER A 51 3.66 -7.61 5.21
CA SER A 51 3.93 -7.90 3.81
C SER A 51 2.73 -8.60 3.16
N LEU A 52 2.17 -9.60 3.85
CA LEU A 52 0.94 -10.27 3.43
C LEU A 52 -0.25 -9.31 3.38
N THR A 53 -0.35 -8.37 4.32
CA THR A 53 -1.44 -7.39 4.35
C THR A 53 -1.42 -6.51 3.10
N PHE A 54 -0.25 -6.03 2.66
CA PHE A 54 -0.13 -5.30 1.39
C PHE A 54 -0.58 -6.13 0.19
N VAL A 55 -0.15 -7.40 0.11
CA VAL A 55 -0.56 -8.31 -0.98
C VAL A 55 -2.06 -8.55 -0.97
N ILE A 56 -2.63 -8.93 0.18
CA ILE A 56 -4.05 -9.26 0.33
C ILE A 56 -4.91 -8.03 -0.01
N LEU A 57 -4.59 -6.87 0.55
CA LEU A 57 -5.36 -5.65 0.27
C LEU A 57 -5.21 -5.19 -1.17
N GLY A 58 -4.02 -5.32 -1.76
CA GLY A 58 -3.78 -5.04 -3.17
C GLY A 58 -4.64 -5.93 -4.07
N VAL A 59 -4.66 -7.25 -3.81
CA VAL A 59 -5.53 -8.20 -4.53
C VAL A 59 -7.01 -7.87 -4.29
N MET A 60 -7.43 -7.59 -3.05
CA MET A 60 -8.81 -7.19 -2.75
C MET A 60 -9.22 -5.93 -3.52
N LYS A 61 -8.34 -4.93 -3.65
CA LYS A 61 -8.60 -3.73 -4.45
C LYS A 61 -8.76 -4.10 -5.93
N LEU A 62 -7.87 -4.93 -6.47
CA LEU A 62 -7.92 -5.39 -7.85
C LEU A 62 -9.26 -6.07 -8.15
N LEU A 63 -9.63 -7.04 -7.32
CA LEU A 63 -10.87 -7.79 -7.41
C LEU A 63 -12.09 -6.87 -7.25
N GLY A 64 -12.03 -5.91 -6.34
CA GLY A 64 -13.06 -4.89 -6.17
C GLY A 64 -13.27 -4.03 -7.42
N VAL A 65 -12.20 -3.69 -8.14
CA VAL A 65 -12.27 -2.96 -9.42
C VAL A 65 -12.81 -3.85 -10.53
N VAL A 66 -12.28 -5.06 -10.70
CA VAL A 66 -12.64 -6.00 -11.77
C VAL A 66 -14.11 -6.46 -11.65
N TRP A 67 -14.56 -6.83 -10.45
CA TRP A 67 -15.95 -7.24 -10.20
C TRP A 67 -16.88 -6.10 -9.81
N ASN A 68 -16.39 -4.86 -9.84
CA ASN A 68 -17.13 -3.66 -9.49
C ASN A 68 -17.81 -3.71 -8.08
N LYS A 69 -17.21 -4.41 -7.12
CA LYS A 69 -17.75 -4.56 -5.75
C LYS A 69 -17.40 -3.33 -4.90
N LYS A 70 -18.40 -2.49 -4.59
CA LYS A 70 -18.21 -1.22 -3.86
C LYS A 70 -17.56 -1.40 -2.49
N VAL A 71 -17.99 -2.40 -1.72
CA VAL A 71 -17.46 -2.68 -0.37
C VAL A 71 -15.96 -3.02 -0.42
N LEU A 72 -15.56 -3.95 -1.29
CA LEU A 72 -14.15 -4.32 -1.45
C LEU A 72 -13.30 -3.12 -1.89
N LYS A 73 -13.77 -2.33 -2.85
CA LYS A 73 -13.06 -1.13 -3.32
C LYS A 73 -12.80 -0.13 -2.20
N ARG A 74 -13.82 0.17 -1.38
CA ARG A 74 -13.73 1.18 -0.31
C ARG A 74 -12.88 0.68 0.85
N PHE A 75 -13.14 -0.54 1.31
CA PHE A 75 -12.38 -1.12 2.42
C PHE A 75 -10.89 -1.23 2.09
N SER A 76 -10.54 -1.87 0.96
CA SER A 76 -9.15 -2.00 0.54
C SER A 76 -8.47 -0.66 0.31
N LEU A 77 -9.16 0.33 -0.27
CA LEU A 77 -8.62 1.67 -0.49
C LEU A 77 -8.30 2.39 0.82
N THR A 78 -9.24 2.41 1.76
CA THR A 78 -9.04 3.07 3.05
C THR A 78 -7.89 2.43 3.82
N THR A 79 -7.84 1.10 3.88
CA THR A 79 -6.77 0.40 4.60
C THR A 79 -5.42 0.55 3.91
N LEU A 80 -5.35 0.50 2.57
CA LEU A 80 -4.10 0.77 1.84
C LEU A 80 -3.63 2.21 2.04
N SER A 81 -4.55 3.19 2.01
CA SER A 81 -4.22 4.59 2.26
C SER A 81 -3.61 4.78 3.65
N PHE A 82 -4.20 4.13 4.66
CA PHE A 82 -3.68 4.16 6.02
C PHE A 82 -2.28 3.54 6.11
N LEU A 83 -2.09 2.33 5.55
CA LEU A 83 -0.80 1.64 5.58
C LEU A 83 0.30 2.43 4.85
N TRP A 84 0.02 2.95 3.66
CA TRP A 84 0.96 3.78 2.92
C TRP A 84 1.34 5.04 3.69
N MET A 85 0.40 5.66 4.41
CA MET A 85 0.67 6.84 5.24
C MET A 85 1.52 6.50 6.46
N VAL A 86 1.19 5.40 7.17
CA VAL A 86 2.02 4.90 8.29
C VAL A 86 3.43 4.65 7.81
N PHE A 87 3.59 3.97 6.68
CA PHE A 87 4.90 3.68 6.08
C PHE A 87 5.66 4.95 5.70
N ALA A 88 4.98 5.93 5.10
CA ALA A 88 5.59 7.21 4.78
C ALA A 88 6.19 7.88 6.03
N ILE A 89 5.42 7.96 7.11
CA ILE A 89 5.90 8.56 8.37
C ILE A 89 7.03 7.72 8.95
N SER A 90 6.87 6.40 9.02
CA SER A 90 7.86 5.50 9.61
C SER A 90 9.20 5.58 8.88
N PHE A 91 9.21 5.52 7.54
CA PHE A 91 10.45 5.62 6.76
C PHE A 91 11.08 7.01 6.80
N LEU A 92 10.28 8.07 6.97
CA LEU A 92 10.77 9.45 7.05
C LEU A 92 11.63 9.66 8.31
N ILE A 93 11.21 9.11 9.44
CA ILE A 93 11.89 9.26 10.74
C ILE A 93 12.91 8.15 11.02
N SER A 94 13.03 7.18 10.11
CA SER A 94 13.86 6.00 10.24
C SER A 94 15.24 6.21 9.62
N PRO A 95 16.34 6.15 10.39
CA PRO A 95 17.69 6.14 9.83
C PRO A 95 18.06 4.75 9.28
N PRO A 96 18.92 4.66 8.25
CA PRO A 96 19.52 5.77 7.51
C PRO A 96 18.52 6.48 6.59
N ALA A 97 18.87 7.71 6.17
CA ALA A 97 18.07 8.46 5.22
C ALA A 97 17.81 7.63 3.95
N ASN A 98 16.55 7.58 3.54
CA ASN A 98 16.09 6.76 2.42
C ASN A 98 15.02 7.51 1.63
N THR A 99 14.76 7.07 0.40
CA THR A 99 13.73 7.67 -0.47
C THR A 99 12.40 6.92 -0.40
N VAL A 100 12.32 5.84 0.37
CA VAL A 100 11.13 4.98 0.46
C VAL A 100 9.95 5.75 1.05
N TRP A 101 10.19 6.66 2.00
CA TRP A 101 9.12 7.51 2.54
C TRP A 101 8.45 8.40 1.50
N ILE A 102 9.20 8.91 0.51
CA ILE A 102 8.65 9.75 -0.59
C ILE A 102 7.73 8.89 -1.44
N PHE A 103 8.19 7.69 -1.79
CA PHE A 103 7.38 6.74 -2.55
C PHE A 103 6.12 6.34 -1.78
N SER A 104 6.23 6.00 -0.50
CA SER A 104 5.08 5.68 0.35
C SER A 104 4.10 6.85 0.46
N LEU A 105 4.60 8.08 0.60
CA LEU A 105 3.77 9.28 0.63
C LEU A 105 3.03 9.49 -0.69
N ALA A 106 3.71 9.32 -1.82
CA ALA A 106 3.09 9.42 -3.15
C ALA A 106 1.96 8.39 -3.32
N MET A 107 2.15 7.16 -2.84
CA MET A 107 1.11 6.13 -2.87
C MET A 107 -0.07 6.45 -1.94
N ALA A 108 0.19 7.02 -0.76
CA ALA A 108 -0.86 7.49 0.14
C ALA A 108 -1.69 8.62 -0.51
N LEU A 109 -1.03 9.59 -1.14
CA LEU A 109 -1.68 10.68 -1.87
C LEU A 109 -2.47 10.17 -3.09
N LEU A 110 -1.94 9.18 -3.80
CA LEU A 110 -2.68 8.51 -4.88
C LEU A 110 -3.95 7.84 -4.35
N ALA A 111 -3.85 7.11 -3.24
CA ALA A 111 -4.99 6.48 -2.58
C ALA A 111 -6.04 7.50 -2.13
N PHE A 112 -5.60 8.62 -1.56
CA PHE A 112 -6.48 9.74 -1.20
C PHE A 112 -7.17 10.34 -2.42
N GLY A 113 -6.44 10.60 -3.51
CA GLY A 113 -6.99 11.10 -4.76
C GLY A 113 -8.04 10.14 -5.38
N ILE A 114 -7.82 8.83 -5.28
CA ILE A 114 -8.83 7.83 -5.67
C ILE A 114 -10.04 7.91 -4.74
N ALA A 115 -9.85 8.06 -3.43
CA ALA A 115 -10.94 8.14 -2.46
C ALA A 115 -11.84 9.35 -2.71
N LEU A 116 -11.29 10.49 -3.12
CA LEU A 116 -12.06 11.66 -3.53
C LEU A 116 -12.92 11.42 -4.79
N LYS A 117 -12.47 10.54 -5.70
CA LYS A 117 -13.21 10.20 -6.92
C LYS A 117 -14.26 9.11 -6.71
N GLU A 118 -14.01 8.18 -5.78
CA GLU A 118 -14.88 7.03 -5.50
C GLU A 118 -15.81 7.22 -4.28
N GLY A 119 -15.55 8.27 -3.50
CA GLY A 119 -16.32 8.70 -2.32
C GLY A 119 -17.76 9.03 -2.64
#